data_AF-A0A2P1JHB2-F1
#
_entry.id   AF-A0A2P1JHB2-F1
#
_cell.length_a   1.000
_cell.length_b   1.000
_cell.length_c   1.000
_cell.angle_alpha   90.00
_cell.angle_beta   90.00
_cell.angle_gamma   90.00
#
_symmetry.space_group_name_H-M   'P 1'
#
loop_
_entity.id
_entity.type
_entity.pdbx_description
1 polymer ?
#
loop_
_entity_poly.entity_id
_entity_poly.type
_entity_poly.pdbx_seq_one_letter_code
_entity_poly.pdbx_strand_id
1 'polypeptide(L)'
;MLMEFLFASLRLALSIFLLVTANTPNSKIYFGTVIVNVLINILILCWNADQIREESIGIADSIYQLPWFEYDKSDVISLHIMMIRSQTPLTLTTGPFGTVTLDLAGKIVKATYTYATFMHQM
;
A
#
# COMPACT_ATOMS: atom_id res chain seq x y z
N MET A 1 0.67 -1.67 -10.36
CA MET A 1 1.15 -1.69 -8.96
C MET A 1 2.65 -1.93 -8.85
N LEU A 2 3.21 -3.01 -9.40
CA LEU A 2 4.68 -3.19 -9.42
C LEU A 2 5.41 -2.07 -10.18
N MET A 3 4.89 -1.64 -11.33
CA MET A 3 5.43 -0.49 -12.06
C MET A 3 5.36 0.81 -11.25
N GLU A 4 4.23 1.07 -10.56
CA GLU A 4 4.08 2.24 -9.67
C GLU A 4 5.11 2.21 -8.54
N PHE A 5 5.35 1.04 -7.95
CA PHE A 5 6.34 0.85 -6.89
C PHE A 5 7.77 1.10 -7.38
N LEU A 6 8.12 0.58 -8.57
CA LEU A 6 9.42 0.83 -9.20
C LEU A 6 9.60 2.32 -9.51
N PHE A 7 8.60 2.97 -10.09
CA PHE A 7 8.64 4.42 -10.34
C PHE A 7 8.76 5.24 -9.05
N ALA A 8 8.04 4.87 -7.99
CA ALA A 8 8.13 5.53 -6.69
C ALA A 8 9.52 5.36 -6.06
N SER A 9 10.09 4.16 -6.13
CA SER A 9 11.44 3.88 -5.61
C SER A 9 12.52 4.68 -6.33
N LEU A 10 12.44 4.77 -7.66
CA LEU A 10 13.35 5.58 -8.48
C LEU A 10 13.20 7.07 -8.17
N ARG A 11 11.97 7.58 -8.07
CA ARG A 11 11.71 8.98 -7.72
C ARG A 11 12.26 9.34 -6.33
N LEU A 12 12.08 8.47 -5.34
CA LEU A 12 12.63 8.65 -3.99
C LEU A 12 14.16 8.72 -4.03
N ALA A 13 14.82 7.73 -4.66
CA ALA A 13 16.27 7.70 -4.74
C ALA A 13 16.86 8.96 -5.40
N LEU A 14 16.30 9.38 -6.53
CA LEU A 14 16.74 10.59 -7.25
C LEU A 14 16.49 11.85 -6.43
N SER A 15 15.33 11.96 -5.77
CA SER A 15 15.00 13.16 -4.98
C SER A 15 15.91 13.34 -3.76
N ILE A 16 16.29 12.24 -3.09
CA ILE A 16 17.24 12.27 -1.95
C ILE A 16 18.62 12.69 -2.43
N PHE A 17 19.11 12.11 -3.54
CA PHE A 17 20.41 12.46 -4.11
C PHE A 17 20.49 13.95 -4.51
N LEU A 18 19.45 14.46 -5.16
CA LEU A 18 19.40 15.85 -5.59
C LEU A 18 19.24 16.82 -4.41
N LEU A 19 18.54 16.42 -3.35
CA LEU A 19 18.43 17.22 -2.13
C LEU A 19 19.78 17.43 -1.42
N VAL A 20 20.64 16.41 -1.45
CA VAL A 20 22.00 16.47 -0.87
C VAL A 20 22.94 17.30 -1.75
N THR A 21 22.88 17.11 -3.07
CA THR A 21 23.77 17.78 -4.03
C THR A 21 23.38 19.25 -4.29
N ALA A 22 22.10 19.58 -4.14
CA ALA A 22 21.60 20.93 -4.41
C ALA A 22 22.16 21.96 -3.42
N ASN A 23 22.76 23.04 -3.93
CA ASN A 23 23.28 24.14 -3.12
C ASN A 23 22.32 25.34 -3.01
N THR A 24 21.27 25.41 -3.84
CA THR A 24 20.30 26.51 -3.82
C THR A 24 19.11 26.21 -2.91
N PRO A 25 18.60 27.19 -2.15
CA PRO A 25 17.48 26.97 -1.23
C PRO A 25 16.19 26.58 -1.98
N ASN A 26 15.94 27.14 -3.15
CA ASN A 26 14.72 26.89 -3.94
C ASN A 26 14.63 25.43 -4.43
N SER A 27 15.76 24.85 -4.84
CA SER A 27 15.79 23.46 -5.33
C SER A 27 15.61 22.46 -4.18
N LYS A 28 16.18 22.74 -2.99
CA LYS A 28 15.95 21.93 -1.78
C LYS A 28 14.47 21.87 -1.39
N ILE A 29 13.76 23.00 -1.46
CA ILE A 29 12.32 23.05 -1.17
C ILE A 29 11.55 22.19 -2.17
N TYR A 30 11.86 22.30 -3.47
CA TYR A 30 11.22 21.51 -4.52
C TYR A 30 11.43 19.99 -4.33
N PHE A 31 12.65 19.55 -4.03
CA PHE A 31 12.89 18.12 -3.80
C PHE A 31 12.24 17.63 -2.50
N GLY A 32 12.20 18.47 -1.46
CA GLY A 32 11.46 18.19 -0.24
C GLY A 32 9.97 17.95 -0.49
N THR A 33 9.32 18.80 -1.29
CA THR A 33 7.88 18.62 -1.61
C THR A 33 7.64 17.37 -2.45
N VAL A 34 8.56 17.00 -3.35
CA VAL A 34 8.48 15.75 -4.12
C VAL A 34 8.55 14.53 -3.21
N ILE A 35 9.45 14.49 -2.23
CA ILE A 35 9.55 13.39 -1.26
C ILE A 35 8.23 13.23 -0.50
N VAL A 36 7.67 14.33 0.01
CA VAL A 36 6.38 14.32 0.73
C VAL A 36 5.25 13.80 -0.17
N ASN A 37 5.21 14.22 -1.44
CA ASN A 37 4.21 13.72 -2.39
C ASN A 37 4.30 12.21 -2.60
N VAL A 38 5.51 11.66 -2.74
CA VAL A 38 5.69 10.21 -2.91
C VAL A 38 5.25 9.45 -1.66
N LEU A 39 5.56 9.96 -0.46
CA LEU A 39 5.11 9.37 0.80
C LEU A 39 3.58 9.34 0.92
N ILE A 40 2.90 10.45 0.56
CA ILE A 40 1.44 10.53 0.57
C ILE A 40 0.84 9.49 -0.38
N ASN A 41 1.39 9.35 -1.59
CA ASN A 41 0.90 8.35 -2.55
C ASN A 41 1.02 6.92 -2.01
N ILE A 42 2.13 6.57 -1.35
CA ILE A 42 2.33 5.26 -0.72
C ILE A 42 1.34 5.04 0.43
N LEU A 43 1.07 6.07 1.25
CA LEU A 43 0.09 5.99 2.33
C LEU A 43 -1.33 5.76 1.80
N ILE A 44 -1.73 6.50 0.76
CA ILE A 44 -3.04 6.30 0.10
C ILE A 44 -3.14 4.88 -0.46
N LEU A 45 -2.12 4.38 -1.14
CA LEU A 45 -2.10 3.02 -1.67
C LEU A 45 -2.25 1.97 -0.56
N CYS A 46 -1.52 2.12 0.55
CA CYS A 46 -1.62 1.21 1.70
C CYS A 46 -2.98 1.29 2.38
N TRP A 47 -3.57 2.47 2.49
CA TRP A 47 -4.90 2.67 3.04
C TRP A 47 -5.97 1.97 2.19
N ASN A 48 -5.94 2.15 0.87
CA ASN A 48 -6.86 1.49 -0.04
C ASN A 48 -6.71 -0.04 0.03
N ALA A 49 -5.47 -0.54 0.13
CA ALA A 49 -5.22 -1.97 0.30
C ALA A 49 -5.84 -2.52 1.60
N ASP A 50 -5.74 -1.77 2.69
CA ASP A 50 -6.29 -2.18 3.98
C ASP A 50 -7.82 -2.12 4.01
N GLN A 51 -8.43 -1.10 3.39
CA GLN A 51 -9.87 -1.01 3.22
C GLN A 51 -10.43 -2.17 2.39
N ILE A 52 -9.79 -2.51 1.25
CA ILE A 52 -10.19 -3.67 0.44
C ILE A 52 -10.10 -4.97 1.25
N ARG A 53 -9.08 -5.09 2.11
CA ARG A 53 -8.92 -6.24 3.01
C ARG A 53 -10.06 -6.33 4.03
N GLU A 54 -10.43 -5.21 4.64
CA GLU A 54 -11.51 -5.13 5.63
C GLU A 54 -12.87 -5.46 5.00
N GLU A 55 -13.19 -4.83 3.86
CA GLU A 55 -14.43 -5.07 3.11
C GLU A 55 -14.52 -6.53 2.61
N SER A 56 -13.39 -7.11 2.16
CA SER A 56 -13.34 -8.52 1.77
C SER A 56 -13.77 -9.45 2.91
N ILE A 57 -13.40 -9.14 4.16
CA ILE A 57 -13.79 -9.93 5.33
C ILE A 57 -15.25 -9.64 5.70
N GLY A 58 -15.68 -8.38 5.60
CA GLY A 58 -17.06 -7.96 5.87
C GLY A 58 -18.10 -8.62 4.95
N ILE A 59 -17.73 -8.93 3.70
CA ILE A 59 -18.58 -9.69 2.78
C ILE A 59 -18.92 -11.08 3.34
N ALA A 60 -17.96 -11.78 3.97
CA ALA A 60 -18.19 -13.11 4.53
C ALA A 60 -19.21 -13.06 5.68
N ASP A 61 -19.10 -12.05 6.55
CA ASP A 61 -20.01 -11.83 7.68
C ASP A 61 -21.41 -11.44 7.19
N SER A 62 -21.48 -10.59 6.17
CA SER A 62 -22.74 -10.19 5.54
C SER A 62 -23.48 -11.37 4.90
N ILE A 63 -22.76 -12.27 4.21
CA ILE A 63 -23.33 -13.49 3.64
C ILE A 63 -23.82 -14.44 4.75
N TYR A 64 -23.14 -14.50 5.89
CA TYR A 64 -23.55 -15.33 7.02
C TYR A 64 -24.88 -14.87 7.64
N GLN A 65 -25.14 -13.56 7.66
CA GLN A 65 -26.37 -12.97 8.23
C GLN A 65 -27.59 -13.05 7.29
N LEU A 66 -27.42 -13.37 6.02
CA LEU A 66 -28.54 -13.58 5.08
C LEU A 66 -29.30 -14.88 5.42
N PRO A 67 -30.63 -14.94 5.21
CA PRO A 67 -31.43 -16.17 5.35
C PRO A 67 -31.13 -17.13 4.18
N TRP A 68 -29.90 -17.65 4.13
CA TRP A 68 -29.38 -18.50 3.06
C TRP A 68 -30.23 -19.76 2.83
N PHE A 69 -30.97 -20.20 3.83
CA PHE A 69 -31.89 -21.34 3.77
C PHE A 69 -33.16 -21.10 2.93
N GLU A 70 -33.49 -19.84 2.60
CA GLU A 70 -34.63 -19.48 1.74
C GLU A 70 -34.28 -19.46 0.24
N TYR A 71 -32.99 -19.61 -0.10
CA TYR A 71 -32.51 -19.55 -1.47
C TYR A 71 -32.44 -20.93 -2.14
N ASP A 72 -32.45 -20.92 -3.48
CA ASP A 72 -32.34 -22.14 -4.26
C ASP A 72 -30.95 -22.79 -4.10
N LYS A 73 -30.85 -24.11 -4.33
CA LYS A 73 -29.61 -24.86 -4.06
C LYS A 73 -28.41 -24.34 -4.87
N SER A 74 -28.65 -23.81 -6.08
CA SER A 74 -27.60 -23.18 -6.91
C SER A 74 -27.02 -21.93 -6.27
N ASP A 75 -27.87 -21.14 -5.61
CA ASP A 75 -27.53 -19.85 -5.05
C ASP A 75 -26.80 -20.03 -3.72
N VAL A 76 -27.24 -20.99 -2.92
CA VAL A 76 -26.56 -21.38 -1.67
C VAL A 76 -25.13 -21.86 -1.93
N ILE A 77 -24.91 -22.68 -2.97
CA ILE A 77 -23.57 -23.13 -3.36
C ILE A 77 -22.69 -21.93 -3.76
N SER A 78 -23.25 -20.99 -4.53
CA SER A 78 -22.53 -19.79 -4.97
C SER A 78 -22.16 -18.87 -3.81
N LEU A 79 -23.08 -18.65 -2.86
CA LEU A 79 -22.85 -17.90 -1.63
C LEU A 79 -21.79 -18.56 -0.75
N HIS A 80 -21.80 -19.89 -0.65
CA HIS A 80 -20.81 -20.64 0.12
C HIS A 80 -19.40 -20.53 -0.49
N ILE A 81 -19.29 -20.58 -1.81
CA ILE A 81 -18.02 -20.34 -2.52
C ILE A 81 -17.53 -18.91 -2.28
N MET A 82 -18.41 -17.90 -2.34
CA MET A 82 -18.07 -16.52 -2.02
C MET A 82 -17.60 -16.36 -0.57
N MET A 83 -18.25 -17.02 0.40
CA MET A 83 -17.84 -17.00 1.81
C MET A 83 -16.44 -17.61 2.02
N ILE A 84 -16.15 -18.75 1.40
CA ILE A 84 -14.82 -19.38 1.50
C ILE A 84 -13.75 -18.51 0.83
N ARG A 85 -14.07 -17.85 -0.30
CA ARG A 85 -13.12 -16.97 -1.02
C ARG A 85 -12.86 -15.65 -0.28
N SER A 86 -13.86 -15.10 0.40
CA SER A 86 -13.75 -13.85 1.17
C SER A 86 -12.97 -14.01 2.48
N GLN A 87 -12.92 -15.23 3.03
CA GLN A 87 -12.06 -15.57 4.18
C GLN A 87 -10.56 -15.53 3.88
N THR A 88 -10.16 -15.63 2.61
CA THR A 88 -8.78 -15.31 2.22
C THR A 88 -8.68 -13.80 2.00
N PRO A 89 -8.07 -13.03 2.92
CA PRO A 89 -7.94 -11.60 2.75
C PRO A 89 -7.24 -11.33 1.43
N LEU A 90 -7.79 -10.42 0.63
CA LEU A 90 -7.19 -9.99 -0.62
C LEU A 90 -5.94 -9.17 -0.29
N THR A 91 -4.85 -9.84 0.08
CA THR A 91 -3.58 -9.20 0.36
C THR A 91 -3.00 -8.75 -0.97
N LEU A 92 -2.91 -7.44 -1.16
CA LEU A 92 -2.13 -6.87 -2.26
C LEU A 92 -0.65 -7.15 -1.99
N THR A 93 -0.18 -8.30 -2.45
CA THR A 93 1.23 -8.66 -2.47
C THR A 93 1.88 -8.02 -3.68
N THR A 94 2.82 -7.11 -3.44
CA THR A 94 3.66 -6.56 -4.52
C THR A 94 4.82 -7.52 -4.76
N GLY A 95 4.54 -8.68 -5.36
CA GLY A 95 5.54 -9.68 -5.72
C GLY A 95 6.48 -10.07 -4.56
N PRO A 96 7.82 -10.04 -4.74
CA PRO A 96 8.80 -10.43 -3.70
C PRO A 96 8.98 -9.40 -2.57
N PHE A 97 8.33 -8.23 -2.65
CA PHE A 97 8.51 -7.13 -1.68
C PHE A 97 7.56 -7.21 -0.48
N GLY A 98 6.73 -8.26 -0.41
CA GLY A 98 5.83 -8.53 0.71
C GLY A 98 4.42 -7.93 0.53
N THR A 99 3.64 -8.01 1.61
CA THR A 99 2.26 -7.51 1.68
C THR A 99 2.24 -6.00 1.84
N VAL A 100 1.54 -5.30 0.94
CA VAL A 100 1.31 -3.85 1.04
C VAL A 100 0.41 -3.61 2.25
N THR A 101 1.03 -3.23 3.37
CA THR A 101 0.36 -3.04 4.66
C THR A 101 0.80 -1.69 5.25
N LEU A 102 0.02 -1.09 6.16
CA LEU A 102 0.41 0.14 6.85
C LEU A 102 1.79 0.04 7.53
N ASP A 103 2.14 -1.14 8.05
CA ASP A 103 3.46 -1.45 8.60
C ASP A 103 4.59 -1.28 7.56
N LEU A 104 4.33 -1.66 6.31
CA LEU A 104 5.28 -1.48 5.20
C LEU A 104 5.51 0.02 4.93
N ALA A 105 4.46 0.84 4.97
CA ALA A 105 4.61 2.29 4.83
C ALA A 105 5.49 2.89 5.94
N GLY A 106 5.30 2.45 7.19
CA GLY A 106 6.16 2.85 8.31
C GLY A 106 7.63 2.45 8.12
N LYS A 107 7.87 1.22 7.62
CA LYS A 107 9.21 0.74 7.26
C LYS A 107 9.84 1.57 6.14
N ILE A 108 9.08 1.95 5.12
CA ILE A 108 9.56 2.79 4.01
C ILE A 108 9.96 4.17 4.53
N VAL A 109 9.12 4.82 5.35
CA VAL A 109 9.45 6.13 5.94
C VAL A 109 10.74 6.06 6.76
N LYS A 110 10.86 5.03 7.60
CA LYS A 110 12.08 4.80 8.40
C LYS A 110 13.30 4.59 7.53
N ALA A 111 13.19 3.78 6.47
CA ALA A 111 14.27 3.55 5.53
C ALA A 111 14.69 4.85 4.81
N THR A 112 13.73 5.65 4.32
CA THR A 112 13.99 6.95 3.70
C THR A 112 14.75 7.89 4.63
N TYR A 113 14.35 7.97 5.90
CA TYR A 113 15.04 8.77 6.90
C TYR A 113 16.48 8.28 7.17
N THR A 114 16.66 6.98 7.31
CA THR A 114 18.00 6.37 7.48
C THR A 114 18.90 6.67 6.28
N TYR A 115 18.40 6.52 5.06
CA TYR A 115 19.14 6.83 3.84
C TYR A 115 19.50 8.32 3.74
N ALA A 116 18.57 9.21 4.05
CA ALA A 116 18.83 10.64 4.06
C ALA A 116 19.91 11.03 5.09
N THR A 117 19.86 10.43 6.28
CA THR A 117 20.85 10.66 7.35
C THR A 117 22.23 10.14 6.96
N PHE A 118 22.30 8.93 6.39
CA PHE A 118 23.56 8.35 5.91
C PHE A 118 24.21 9.22 4.83
N MET A 119 23.42 9.68 3.85
CA MET A 119 23.90 10.55 2.77
C MET A 119 24.31 11.95 3.26
N HIS A 120 23.77 12.42 4.38
CA HIS A 120 24.18 13.68 5.01
C HIS A 120 25.49 13.55 5.80
N GLN A 121 25.85 12.34 6.26
CA GLN A 121 27.08 12.07 6.99
C GLN A 121 28.31 11.87 6.08
N MET A 122 28.09 11.59 4.79
CA MET A 122 29.12 11.54 3.75
C MET A 122 29.40 12.94 3.20
#